data_AF-A0A7S0XSR3-F1
#
_entry.id   AF-A0A7S0XSR3-F1
#
_cell.length_a   1.000
_cell.length_b   1.000
_cell.length_c   1.000
_cell.angle_alpha   90.00
_cell.angle_beta   90.00
_cell.angle_gamma   90.00
#
_symmetry.space_group_name_H-M   'P 1'
#
loop_
_entity.id
_entity.type
_entity.pdbx_description
1 polymer ?
#
loop_
_entity_poly.entity_id
_entity_poly.type
_entity_poly.pdbx_seq_one_letter_code
_entity_poly.pdbx_strand_id
1 'polypeptide(L)'
;DSIFLHMQDMTLEEAFRVGRQIADTVTKMNPPPMELELEKVYHPCFMVAKKRYVGYSYESPDQKTPTLDAKGIEMVRRDSCPIIMRAQEEMIRALFDTMGDVSAAKKALVDIFRDLVRGRINPMELTFCKQVREKYRTARLPPAAELNAKRSQKDP
;
A
#
# COMPACT_ATOMS: atom_id res chain seq x y z
N ASP A 1 19.11 1.25 3.16
CA ASP A 1 18.31 1.41 4.41
C ASP A 1 17.60 2.74 4.40
N SER A 2 16.56 2.92 5.22
CA SER A 2 15.74 4.15 5.25
C SER A 2 15.45 4.58 6.68
N ILE A 3 15.39 5.89 6.92
CA ILE A 3 15.05 6.49 8.21
C ILE A 3 13.79 7.33 8.01
N PHE A 4 12.82 7.20 8.91
CA PHE A 4 11.60 7.98 8.90
C PHE A 4 11.67 8.99 10.04
N LEU A 5 11.65 10.28 9.70
CA LEU A 5 11.63 11.37 10.67
C LEU A 5 10.22 11.96 10.69
N HIS A 6 9.63 12.01 11.89
CA HIS A 6 8.36 12.67 12.09
C HIS A 6 8.62 14.14 12.42
N MET A 7 8.16 15.03 11.55
CA MET A 7 8.24 16.49 11.75
C MET A 7 6.83 17.01 12.03
N GLN A 8 6.61 17.53 13.23
CA GLN A 8 5.33 18.10 13.64
C GLN A 8 5.22 19.56 13.20
N ASP A 9 4.01 19.98 12.85
CA ASP A 9 3.65 21.38 12.59
C ASP A 9 4.49 22.08 11.51
N MET A 10 4.95 21.33 10.51
CA MET A 10 5.68 21.85 9.36
C MET A 10 4.85 21.78 8.08
N THR A 11 5.03 22.78 7.23
CA THR A 11 4.56 22.72 5.84
C THR A 11 5.39 21.73 5.02
N LEU A 12 4.85 21.30 3.88
CA LEU A 12 5.57 20.41 2.96
C LEU A 12 6.91 21.01 2.53
N GLU A 13 6.94 22.31 2.20
CA GLU A 13 8.15 23.02 1.78
C GLU A 13 9.22 23.07 2.89
N GLU A 14 8.81 23.36 4.12
CA GLU A 14 9.71 23.35 5.28
C GLU A 14 10.27 21.95 5.54
N ALA A 15 9.43 20.92 5.45
CA ALA A 15 9.86 19.53 5.61
C ALA A 15 10.94 19.14 4.58
N PHE A 16 10.78 19.55 3.31
CA PHE A 16 11.81 19.34 2.29
C PHE A 16 13.09 20.12 2.58
N ARG A 17 12.98 21.38 2.99
CA ARG A 17 14.14 22.23 3.34
C ARG A 17 14.94 21.61 4.48
N VAL A 18 14.27 21.24 5.56
CA VAL A 18 14.92 20.63 6.74
C VAL A 18 15.46 19.24 6.40
N GLY A 19 14.71 18.42 5.66
CA GLY A 19 15.16 17.10 5.21
C GLY A 19 16.46 17.15 4.40
N ARG A 20 16.59 18.11 3.48
CA ARG A 20 17.84 18.33 2.72
C ARG A 20 18.99 18.76 3.62
N GLN A 21 18.75 19.67 4.57
CA GLN A 21 19.78 20.09 5.52
C GLN A 21 20.28 18.92 6.38
N ILE A 22 19.39 18.02 6.80
CA ILE A 22 19.75 16.81 7.55
C ILE A 22 20.59 15.88 6.65
N ALA A 23 20.13 15.60 5.43
CA ALA A 23 20.82 14.76 4.45
C ALA A 23 22.26 15.24 4.19
N ASP A 24 22.43 16.53 3.90
CA ASP A 24 23.73 17.15 3.65
C ASP A 24 24.65 17.10 4.87
N THR A 25 24.10 17.37 6.06
CA THR A 25 24.87 17.38 7.31
C THR A 25 25.38 15.98 7.63
N VAL A 26 24.50 14.97 7.56
CA VAL A 26 24.87 13.58 7.82
C VAL A 26 25.86 13.06 6.78
N THR A 27 25.67 13.39 5.51
CA THR A 27 26.62 13.01 4.44
C THR A 27 28.03 13.57 4.71
N LYS A 28 28.15 14.84 5.11
CA LYS A 28 29.45 15.46 5.46
C LYS A 28 30.14 14.84 6.68
N MET A 29 29.37 14.20 7.57
CA MET A 29 29.92 13.51 8.73
C MET A 29 30.46 12.12 8.41
N ASN A 30 30.21 11.60 7.20
CA ASN A 30 30.61 10.26 6.79
C ASN A 30 31.70 10.31 5.70
N PRO A 31 32.59 9.30 5.64
CA PRO A 31 33.61 9.23 4.61
C PRO A 31 33.00 8.91 3.23
N PRO A 32 33.54 9.45 2.13
CA PRO A 32 33.16 9.04 0.78
C PRO A 32 33.33 7.53 0.57
N PRO A 33 32.43 6.82 -0.13
CA PRO A 33 31.30 7.32 -0.93
C PRO A 33 29.93 7.25 -0.21
N MET A 34 29.90 7.34 1.13
CA MET A 34 28.67 7.20 1.89
C MET A 34 27.83 8.49 1.86
N GLU A 35 26.64 8.42 1.28
CA GLU A 35 25.72 9.56 1.15
C GLU A 35 24.33 9.23 1.70
N LEU A 36 23.71 10.20 2.35
CA LEU A 36 22.31 10.17 2.74
C LEU A 36 21.53 11.10 1.82
N GLU A 37 20.49 10.57 1.17
CA GLU A 37 19.63 11.32 0.25
C GLU A 37 18.22 11.48 0.83
N LEU A 38 17.62 12.66 0.62
CA LEU A 38 16.19 12.86 0.87
C LEU A 38 15.38 12.38 -0.34
N GLU A 39 14.78 11.19 -0.24
CA GLU A 39 14.01 10.61 -1.34
C GLU A 39 12.61 11.24 -1.50
N LYS A 40 11.84 11.35 -0.41
CA LYS A 40 10.46 11.87 -0.44
C LYS A 40 9.95 12.31 0.94
N VAL A 41 8.89 13.11 0.94
CA VAL A 41 8.12 13.48 2.13
C VAL A 41 6.72 12.87 2.03
N TYR A 42 6.23 12.33 3.14
CA TYR A 42 4.88 11.75 3.24
C TYR A 42 3.91 12.70 3.95
N HIS A 43 2.80 13.04 3.31
CA HIS A 43 1.75 13.84 3.93
C HIS A 43 0.37 13.71 3.24
N PRO A 44 -0.64 13.08 3.85
CA PRO A 44 -0.61 12.27 5.08
C PRO A 44 -0.04 10.85 4.87
N CYS A 45 0.20 10.11 5.96
CA CYS A 45 0.57 8.68 5.91
C CYS A 45 0.13 7.87 7.13
N PHE A 46 0.10 6.54 6.97
CA PHE A 46 -0.12 5.54 8.00
C PHE A 46 1.05 4.56 8.07
N MET A 47 1.58 4.38 9.28
CA MET A 47 2.58 3.37 9.60
C MET A 47 1.92 2.23 10.38
N VAL A 48 1.56 1.14 9.70
CA VAL A 48 0.78 0.05 10.32
C VAL A 48 1.68 -0.93 11.05
N ALA A 49 2.75 -1.39 10.40
CA ALA A 49 3.73 -2.30 10.98
C ALA A 49 5.04 -2.27 10.19
N LYS A 50 6.03 -3.05 10.63
CA LYS A 50 7.28 -3.23 9.89
C LYS A 50 6.99 -3.69 8.44
N LYS A 51 7.53 -2.95 7.47
CA LYS A 51 7.29 -3.16 6.02
C LYS A 51 5.82 -3.06 5.59
N ARG A 52 4.97 -2.40 6.37
CA ARG A 52 3.54 -2.18 6.10
C ARG A 52 3.17 -0.72 6.37
N TYR A 53 3.18 0.10 5.34
CA TYR A 53 2.85 1.53 5.43
C TYR A 53 2.27 2.05 4.11
N VAL A 54 1.58 3.18 4.18
CA VAL A 54 0.96 3.84 3.02
C VAL A 54 0.91 5.34 3.25
N GLY A 55 1.11 6.14 2.21
CA GLY A 55 1.05 7.58 2.32
C GLY A 55 1.01 8.28 0.98
N TYR A 56 0.57 9.53 0.99
CA TYR A 56 0.78 10.45 -0.11
C TYR A 56 2.21 10.94 -0.08
N SER A 57 3.00 10.49 -1.06
CA SER A 57 4.39 10.84 -1.21
C SER A 57 4.55 12.01 -2.18
N TYR A 58 5.42 12.93 -1.80
CA TYR A 58 5.91 14.03 -2.61
C TYR A 58 7.41 13.87 -2.77
N GLU A 59 7.92 13.98 -3.99
CA GLU A 59 9.34 13.90 -4.31
C GLU A 59 9.96 15.30 -4.48
N SER A 60 9.14 16.33 -4.67
CA SER A 60 9.55 17.73 -4.70
C SER A 60 8.53 18.64 -4.00
N PRO A 61 8.95 19.82 -3.51
CA PRO A 61 8.03 20.80 -2.91
C PRO A 61 7.02 21.37 -3.92
N ASP A 62 7.37 21.39 -5.22
CA ASP A 62 6.51 21.91 -6.28
C ASP A 62 5.48 20.88 -6.78
N GLN A 63 5.55 19.64 -6.31
CA GLN A 63 4.63 18.58 -6.69
C GLN A 63 3.23 18.85 -6.14
N LYS A 64 2.31 19.20 -7.04
CA LYS A 64 0.90 19.51 -6.68
C LYS A 64 0.06 18.28 -6.35
N THR A 65 0.28 17.20 -7.10
CA THR A 65 -0.52 15.97 -6.96
C THR A 65 0.34 14.89 -6.33
N PRO A 66 -0.02 14.36 -5.15
CA PRO A 66 0.76 13.30 -4.52
C PRO A 66 0.64 11.97 -5.27
N THR A 67 1.65 11.14 -5.09
CA THR A 67 1.58 9.72 -5.46
C THR A 67 1.17 8.91 -4.23
N LEU A 68 0.18 8.03 -4.37
CA LEU A 68 -0.17 7.08 -3.30
C LEU A 68 0.88 5.96 -3.27
N ASP A 69 1.85 6.04 -2.37
CA ASP A 69 2.84 4.99 -2.18
C ASP A 69 2.38 4.03 -1.07
N ALA A 70 2.32 2.75 -1.40
CA ALA A 70 1.83 1.68 -0.54
C ALA A 70 2.85 0.55 -0.48
N LYS A 71 3.38 0.26 0.71
CA LYS A 71 4.35 -0.81 0.93
C LYS A 71 3.74 -1.90 1.79
N GLY A 72 3.64 -3.11 1.24
CA GLY A 72 3.30 -4.34 1.97
C GLY A 72 1.87 -4.44 2.51
N ILE A 73 1.05 -3.39 2.35
CA ILE A 73 -0.40 -3.43 2.64
C ILE A 73 -1.14 -4.24 1.57
N GLU A 74 -2.35 -4.69 1.90
CA GLU A 74 -3.15 -5.60 1.07
C GLU A 74 -3.41 -5.05 -0.34
N MET A 75 -3.46 -3.73 -0.51
CA MET A 75 -3.60 -3.01 -1.77
C MET A 75 -2.54 -3.38 -2.82
N VAL A 76 -1.31 -3.71 -2.41
CA VAL A 76 -0.23 -4.08 -3.34
C VAL A 76 0.06 -5.59 -3.36
N ARG A 77 -0.74 -6.38 -2.65
CA ARG A 77 -0.55 -7.83 -2.58
C ARG A 77 -1.43 -8.55 -3.60
N ARG A 78 -0.82 -9.50 -4.32
CA ARG A 78 -1.49 -10.30 -5.36
C ARG A 78 -2.21 -11.55 -4.85
N ASP A 79 -2.12 -11.85 -3.55
CA ASP A 79 -2.69 -13.06 -2.94
C ASP A 79 -4.16 -12.88 -2.50
N SER A 80 -4.72 -11.70 -2.72
CA SER A 80 -6.07 -11.27 -2.35
C SER A 80 -6.93 -10.99 -3.59
N CYS A 81 -8.24 -10.82 -3.40
CA CYS A 81 -9.16 -10.48 -4.48
C CYS A 81 -9.00 -9.01 -4.91
N PRO A 82 -9.19 -8.68 -6.21
CA PRO A 82 -9.15 -7.28 -6.68
C PRO A 82 -10.08 -6.32 -5.93
N ILE A 83 -11.25 -6.78 -5.46
CA ILE A 83 -12.16 -5.95 -4.67
C ILE A 83 -11.51 -5.45 -3.36
N ILE A 84 -10.62 -6.24 -2.75
CA ILE A 84 -9.93 -5.85 -1.50
C ILE A 84 -8.96 -4.70 -1.78
N MET A 85 -8.23 -4.78 -2.90
CA MET A 85 -7.32 -3.71 -3.31
C MET A 85 -8.09 -2.42 -3.56
N ARG A 86 -9.18 -2.49 -4.33
CA ARG A 86 -10.05 -1.35 -4.63
C ARG A 86 -10.67 -0.75 -3.36
N ALA A 87 -11.23 -1.58 -2.49
CA ALA A 87 -11.86 -1.12 -1.26
C ALA A 87 -10.86 -0.44 -0.31
N GLN A 88 -9.66 -1.00 -0.16
CA GLN A 88 -8.62 -0.40 0.67
C GLN A 88 -8.11 0.92 0.06
N GLU A 89 -7.98 1.00 -1.27
CA GLU A 89 -7.57 2.23 -1.96
C GLU A 89 -8.62 3.34 -1.82
N GLU A 90 -9.88 3.06 -2.13
CA GLU A 90 -10.98 4.03 -2.01
C GLU A 90 -11.10 4.55 -0.57
N MET A 91 -11.00 3.67 0.43
CA MET A 91 -11.02 4.05 1.85
C MET A 91 -9.84 4.95 2.24
N ILE A 92 -8.61 4.59 1.85
CA ILE A 92 -7.41 5.36 2.20
C ILE A 92 -7.43 6.72 1.52
N ARG A 93 -7.80 6.78 0.24
CA ARG A 93 -7.95 8.05 -0.49
C ARG A 93 -9.01 8.92 0.17
N ALA A 94 -10.18 8.37 0.48
CA ALA A 94 -11.23 9.11 1.19
C ALA A 94 -10.72 9.70 2.52
N LEU A 95 -9.94 8.95 3.30
CA LEU A 95 -9.33 9.46 4.53
C LEU A 95 -8.31 10.57 4.27
N PHE A 96 -7.42 10.38 3.29
CA PHE A 96 -6.35 11.33 3.01
C PHE A 96 -6.89 12.63 2.42
N ASP A 97 -7.81 12.55 1.47
CA ASP A 97 -8.42 13.69 0.79
C ASP A 97 -9.28 14.54 1.73
N THR A 98 -9.82 13.92 2.79
CA THR A 98 -10.65 14.61 3.80
C THR A 98 -9.88 14.97 5.08
N MET A 99 -8.56 14.85 5.07
CA MET A 99 -7.70 15.12 6.24
C MET A 99 -8.13 14.34 7.50
N GLY A 100 -8.57 13.09 7.33
CA GLY A 100 -8.88 12.17 8.41
C GLY A 100 -10.36 12.02 8.76
N ASP A 101 -11.31 12.44 7.91
CA ASP A 101 -12.74 12.19 8.15
C ASP A 101 -13.08 10.70 7.97
N VAL A 102 -13.24 10.02 9.11
CA VAL A 102 -13.63 8.61 9.19
C VAL A 102 -15.01 8.37 8.58
N SER A 103 -15.89 9.37 8.55
CA SER A 103 -17.23 9.26 7.96
C SER A 103 -17.16 9.07 6.45
N ALA A 104 -16.23 9.76 5.77
CA ALA A 104 -15.98 9.58 4.34
C ALA A 104 -15.48 8.17 4.03
N ALA A 105 -14.54 7.66 4.82
CA ALA A 105 -14.02 6.29 4.70
C ALA A 105 -15.11 5.24 4.91
N LYS A 106 -15.94 5.44 5.94
CA LYS A 106 -17.09 4.58 6.23
C LYS A 106 -18.06 4.54 5.06
N LYS A 107 -18.38 5.70 4.48
CA LYS A 107 -19.29 5.79 3.33
C LYS A 107 -18.76 4.98 2.15
N ALA A 108 -17.49 5.17 1.78
CA ALA A 108 -16.86 4.44 0.69
C ALA A 108 -16.96 2.91 0.88
N LEU A 109 -16.61 2.41 2.07
CA LEU A 109 -16.71 0.98 2.37
C LEU A 109 -18.15 0.45 2.36
N VAL A 110 -19.09 1.19 2.96
CA VAL A 110 -20.49 0.79 3.03
C VAL A 110 -21.12 0.70 1.63
N ASP A 111 -20.75 1.61 0.72
CA ASP A 111 -21.23 1.58 -0.65
C ASP A 111 -20.74 0.33 -1.39
N ILE A 112 -19.45 -0.03 -1.24
CA ILE A 112 -18.88 -1.28 -1.78
C ILE A 112 -19.59 -2.51 -1.20
N PHE A 113 -19.80 -2.56 0.12
CA PHE A 113 -20.51 -3.68 0.76
C PHE A 113 -21.95 -3.80 0.28
N ARG A 114 -22.62 -2.68 0.05
CA ARG A 114 -23.99 -2.66 -0.46
C ARG A 114 -24.06 -3.23 -1.87
N ASP A 115 -23.11 -2.90 -2.73
CA ASP A 115 -23.03 -3.46 -4.08
C ASP A 115 -22.66 -4.94 -4.06
N LEU A 116 -21.81 -5.38 -3.14
CA LEU A 116 -21.48 -6.79 -2.94
C LEU A 116 -22.72 -7.60 -2.55
N VAL A 117 -23.47 -7.16 -1.53
CA VAL A 117 -24.68 -7.85 -1.05
C VAL A 117 -25.77 -7.89 -2.12
N ARG A 118 -25.85 -6.86 -2.98
CA ARG A 118 -26.82 -6.78 -4.09
C ARG A 118 -26.37 -7.53 -5.34
N GLY A 119 -25.19 -8.17 -5.34
CA GLY A 119 -24.66 -8.88 -6.51
C GLY A 119 -24.29 -7.97 -7.68
N ARG A 120 -23.95 -6.71 -7.43
CA ARG A 120 -23.57 -5.72 -8.44
C ARG A 120 -22.06 -5.64 -8.71
N ILE A 121 -21.29 -6.46 -8.00
CA ILE A 121 -19.84 -6.57 -8.18
C ILE A 121 -19.55 -7.55 -9.31
N ASN A 122 -18.60 -7.20 -10.19
CA ASN A 122 -18.12 -8.12 -11.21
C ASN A 122 -17.50 -9.36 -10.54
N PRO A 123 -17.95 -10.59 -10.86
CA PRO A 123 -17.36 -11.81 -10.29
C PRO A 123 -15.84 -11.94 -10.47
N MET A 124 -15.28 -11.32 -11.51
CA MET A 124 -13.82 -11.28 -11.71
C MET A 124 -13.09 -10.54 -10.57
N GLU A 125 -13.72 -9.54 -9.95
CA GLU A 125 -13.16 -8.83 -8.79
C GLU A 125 -13.15 -9.68 -7.51
N LEU A 126 -13.89 -10.79 -7.50
CA LEU A 126 -13.97 -11.76 -6.40
C LEU A 126 -13.05 -12.96 -6.61
N THR A 127 -12.24 -12.96 -7.66
CA THR A 127 -11.36 -14.08 -8.01
C THR A 127 -10.06 -14.02 -7.22
N PHE A 128 -9.65 -15.16 -6.64
CA PHE A 128 -8.33 -15.33 -6.05
C PHE A 128 -7.32 -15.84 -7.08
N CYS A 129 -6.14 -15.23 -7.12
CA CYS A 129 -5.02 -15.68 -7.93
C CYS A 129 -3.89 -16.15 -7.00
N LYS A 130 -3.64 -17.46 -6.92
CA LYS A 130 -2.55 -18.01 -6.11
C LYS A 130 -1.66 -18.94 -6.94
N GLN A 131 -0.36 -18.78 -6.77
CA GLN A 131 0.63 -19.66 -7.39
C GLN A 131 0.50 -21.07 -6.80
N VAL A 132 0.35 -22.06 -7.68
CA VAL A 132 0.41 -23.48 -7.31
C VAL A 132 1.87 -23.95 -7.43
N ARG A 133 2.33 -24.71 -6.44
CA ARG A 133 3.68 -25.32 -6.41
C ARG A 133 3.57 -26.80 -6.71
N GLU A 134 4.62 -27.38 -7.28
CA GLU A 134 4.68 -28.82 -7.54
C GLU A 134 4.68 -29.65 -6.26
N LYS A 135 5.32 -29.14 -5.21
CA LYS A 135 5.48 -29.84 -3.92
C LYS A 135 4.98 -28.96 -2.78
N TYR A 136 4.12 -29.55 -1.95
CA TYR A 136 3.67 -28.98 -0.69
C TYR A 136 4.18 -29.83 0.46
N ARG A 137 4.70 -29.19 1.52
CA ARG A 137 5.14 -29.90 2.73
C ARG A 137 3.97 -30.35 3.61
N THR A 138 2.81 -29.73 3.44
CA THR A 138 1.62 -29.97 4.26
C THR A 138 0.75 -31.08 3.66
N ALA A 139 0.17 -31.91 4.53
CA ALA A 139 -0.77 -32.94 4.12
C ALA A 139 -2.03 -32.37 3.45
N ARG A 140 -2.48 -31.18 3.88
CA ARG A 140 -3.57 -30.45 3.24
C ARG A 140 -3.00 -29.52 2.17
N LEU A 141 -3.51 -29.68 0.95
CA LEU A 141 -3.16 -28.83 -0.18
C LEU A 141 -3.90 -27.49 -0.09
N PRO A 142 -3.32 -26.37 -0.58
CA PRO A 142 -4.06 -25.12 -0.70
C PRO A 142 -5.25 -25.27 -1.67
N PRO A 143 -6.33 -24.47 -1.51
CA PRO A 143 -7.51 -24.58 -2.36
C PRO A 143 -7.22 -24.50 -3.88
N ALA A 144 -6.27 -23.65 -4.28
CA ALA A 144 -5.86 -23.54 -5.69
C ALA A 144 -5.19 -24.82 -6.22
N ALA A 145 -4.42 -25.53 -5.38
CA ALA A 145 -3.78 -26.78 -5.74
C ALA A 145 -4.79 -27.94 -5.79
N GLU A 146 -5.75 -27.99 -4.85
CA GLU A 146 -6.85 -28.96 -4.89
C GLU A 146 -7.71 -28.79 -6.15
N LEU A 147 -8.02 -27.54 -6.52
CA LEU A 147 -8.77 -27.25 -7.74
C LEU A 147 -8.00 -27.65 -9.00
N ASN A 148 -6.69 -27.41 -9.04
CA ASN A 148 -5.84 -27.81 -10.15
C ASN A 148 -5.81 -29.35 -10.31
N ALA A 149 -5.56 -30.09 -9.22
CA ALA A 149 -5.57 -31.55 -9.25
C ALA A 149 -6.91 -32.13 -9.73
N LYS A 150 -8.04 -31.55 -9.31
CA LYS A 150 -9.38 -31.94 -9.79
C LYS A 150 -9.60 -31.64 -11.27
N ARG A 151 -8.98 -30.57 -11.80
CA ARG A 151 -9.07 -30.21 -13.23
C ARG A 151 -8.24 -31.16 -14.09
N SER A 152 -7.00 -31.45 -13.70
CA SER A 152 -6.15 -32.41 -14.42
C SER A 152 -6.73 -33.83 -14.45
N GLN A 153 -7.52 -34.23 -13.44
CA GLN A 153 -8.23 -35.50 -13.47
C GLN A 153 -9.41 -35.53 -14.45
N LYS A 154 -10.02 -34.37 -14.73
CA LYS A 154 -11.18 -34.25 -15.64
C LYS A 154 -10.76 -34.07 -17.09
N ASP A 155 -9.60 -33.47 -17.33
CA ASP A 155 -9.06 -33.18 -18.67
C ASP A 155 -7.52 -33.35 -18.60
N PRO A 156 -7.00 -34.58 -18.83
CA PRO A 156 -5.60 -34.94 -18.62
C PRO A 156 -4.63 -34.43 -19.70
#